data_AF-A0A4Q4XMN5-F1
#
_entry.id   AF-A0A4Q4XMN5-F1
#
_cell.length_a   1.000
_cell.length_b   1.000
_cell.length_c   1.000
_cell.angle_alpha   90.00
_cell.angle_beta   90.00
_cell.angle_gamma   90.00
#
_symmetry.space_group_name_H-M   'P 1'
#
loop_
_entity.id
_entity.type
_entity.pdbx_description
1 polymer ?
#
loop_
_entity_poly.entity_id
_entity_poly.type
_entity_poly.pdbx_seq_one_letter_code
_entity_poly.pdbx_strand_id
1 'polypeptide(L)'
;MPLSLTGDILKAVKGLLSPQVIDNRLNPYHLAVATRAYWVQSHILHIPDQFGLFLPGPPRRQVHQSVWFTCQVVMFGFLLCTAFLLWAAVVLSCRLEERPVPTLLGPMVALSVVTIASLSVPEFFDPHRAPDYDWGDWKVRKE
;
A
#
# COMPACT_ATOMS: atom_id res chain seq x y z
N MET A 1 -7.64 -24.53 11.13
CA MET A 1 -7.11 -23.93 9.89
C MET A 1 -5.90 -24.73 9.46
N PRO A 2 -5.74 -25.10 8.18
CA PRO A 2 -4.64 -25.95 7.76
C PRO A 2 -3.30 -25.20 7.93
N LEU A 3 -2.33 -25.84 8.59
CA LEU A 3 -1.00 -25.28 8.91
C LEU A 3 -0.26 -24.75 7.65
N SER A 4 -0.57 -25.29 6.47
CA SER A 4 0.01 -24.87 5.18
C SER A 4 -0.38 -23.44 4.79
N LEU A 5 -1.63 -23.03 5.02
CA LEU A 5 -2.13 -21.71 4.63
C LEU A 5 -1.39 -20.59 5.39
N THR A 6 -1.18 -20.79 6.70
CA THR A 6 -0.47 -19.81 7.53
C THR A 6 0.99 -19.66 7.12
N GLY A 7 1.64 -20.76 6.72
CA GLY A 7 3.01 -20.75 6.21
C GLY A 7 3.14 -19.98 4.91
N ASP A 8 2.21 -20.19 3.97
CA ASP A 8 2.20 -19.50 2.68
C ASP A 8 1.90 -18.00 2.82
N ILE A 9 0.95 -17.63 3.68
CA ILE A 9 0.66 -16.22 4.00
C ILE A 9 1.89 -15.56 4.62
N LEU A 10 2.53 -16.20 5.60
CA LEU A 10 3.72 -15.63 6.24
C LEU A 10 4.86 -15.44 5.24
N LYS A 11 5.04 -16.38 4.30
CA LYS A 11 6.04 -16.28 3.24
C LYS A 11 5.73 -15.11 2.30
N ALA A 12 4.46 -14.94 1.90
CA ALA A 12 4.04 -13.82 1.06
C ALA A 12 4.24 -12.47 1.76
N VAL A 13 3.86 -12.36 3.04
CA VAL A 13 4.06 -11.14 3.84
C VAL A 13 5.55 -10.81 3.96
N LYS A 14 6.40 -11.79 4.29
CA LYS A 14 7.86 -11.59 4.32
C LYS A 14 8.41 -11.19 2.96
N GLY A 15 7.88 -11.76 1.87
CA GLY A 15 8.24 -11.41 0.50
C GLY A 15 7.89 -9.97 0.14
N LEU A 16 6.73 -9.48 0.59
CA LEU A 16 6.26 -8.10 0.35
C LEU A 16 6.93 -7.06 1.26
N LEU A 17 7.45 -7.47 2.42
CA LEU A 17 8.24 -6.61 3.30
C LEU A 17 9.74 -6.65 2.96
N SER A 18 10.15 -7.50 2.02
CA SER A 18 11.53 -7.55 1.54
C SER A 18 11.86 -6.38 0.61
N PRO A 19 13.14 -6.01 0.44
CA PRO A 19 13.55 -4.95 -0.47
C PRO A 19 13.09 -5.15 -1.93
N GLN A 20 13.17 -4.07 -2.72
CA GLN A 20 12.86 -4.07 -4.17
C GLN A 20 13.75 -5.03 -4.97
N VAL A 21 14.99 -5.25 -4.53
CA VAL A 21 15.98 -6.12 -5.18
C VAL A 21 16.45 -7.16 -4.17
N ILE A 22 16.36 -8.43 -4.54
CA ILE A 22 16.81 -9.59 -3.78
C ILE A 22 17.77 -10.37 -4.67
N ASP A 23 19.01 -10.61 -4.21
CA ASP A 23 20.04 -11.36 -4.95
C ASP A 23 20.25 -10.86 -6.40
N ASN A 24 20.35 -9.53 -6.60
CA ASN A 24 20.44 -8.88 -7.92
C ASN A 24 19.25 -9.15 -8.87
N ARG A 25 18.13 -9.64 -8.35
CA ARG A 25 16.88 -9.81 -9.08
C ARG A 25 15.82 -8.90 -8.49
N LEU A 26 14.94 -8.41 -9.36
CA LEU A 26 13.75 -7.69 -8.91
C LEU A 26 12.88 -8.63 -8.08
N ASN A 27 12.33 -8.11 -6.97
CA ASN A 27 11.52 -8.89 -6.05
C ASN A 27 10.27 -9.43 -6.77
N PRO A 28 10.10 -10.77 -6.88
CA PRO A 28 9.01 -11.37 -7.63
C PRO A 28 7.64 -11.14 -6.98
N TYR A 29 7.58 -10.94 -5.65
CA TYR A 29 6.33 -10.67 -4.94
C TYR A 29 5.77 -9.31 -5.33
N HIS A 30 6.62 -8.28 -5.37
CA HIS A 30 6.21 -6.95 -5.79
C HIS A 30 5.76 -6.91 -7.25
N LEU A 31 6.47 -7.63 -8.12
CA LEU A 31 6.11 -7.74 -9.54
C LEU A 31 4.75 -8.43 -9.74
N ALA A 32 4.50 -9.53 -9.02
CA ALA A 32 3.23 -10.25 -9.08
C ALA A 32 2.06 -9.36 -8.61
N VAL A 33 2.25 -8.63 -7.50
CA VAL A 33 1.24 -7.68 -7.01
C VAL A 33 0.99 -6.56 -8.01
N ALA A 34 2.03 -5.93 -8.55
CA ALA A 34 1.88 -4.84 -9.52
C ALA A 34 1.13 -5.30 -10.77
N THR A 35 1.52 -6.46 -11.33
CA THR A 35 0.91 -7.01 -12.54
C THR A 35 -0.57 -7.31 -12.31
N ARG A 36 -0.89 -7.94 -11.17
CA ARG A 36 -2.28 -8.30 -10.85
C ARG A 36 -3.11 -7.06 -10.53
N ALA A 37 -2.58 -6.12 -9.77
CA ALA A 37 -3.26 -4.87 -9.42
C ALA A 37 -3.53 -4.02 -10.67
N TYR A 38 -2.56 -3.92 -11.58
CA TYR A 38 -2.75 -3.29 -12.88
C TYR A 38 -3.85 -3.96 -13.71
N TRP A 39 -3.88 -5.29 -13.75
CA TRP A 39 -4.94 -6.03 -14.46
C TRP A 39 -6.32 -5.74 -13.87
N VAL A 40 -6.47 -5.75 -12.54
CA VAL A 40 -7.72 -5.38 -11.86
C VAL A 40 -8.11 -3.95 -12.18
N GLN A 41 -7.16 -3.02 -12.08
CA GLN A 41 -7.37 -1.60 -12.34
C GLN A 41 -7.86 -1.33 -13.77
N SER A 42 -7.22 -1.95 -14.76
CA SER A 42 -7.52 -1.73 -16.19
C SER A 42 -8.73 -2.53 -16.68
N HIS A 43 -8.88 -3.80 -16.28
CA HIS A 43 -9.88 -4.71 -16.86
C HIS A 43 -11.16 -4.84 -16.01
N ILE A 44 -11.07 -4.65 -14.70
CA ILE A 44 -12.25 -4.73 -13.83
C ILE A 44 -12.79 -3.32 -13.56
N LEU A 45 -11.91 -2.44 -13.10
CA LEU A 45 -12.30 -1.08 -12.71
C LEU A 45 -12.32 -0.10 -13.89
N HIS A 46 -11.79 -0.49 -15.06
CA HIS A 46 -11.71 0.33 -16.26
C HIS A 46 -11.09 1.71 -16.01
N ILE A 47 -10.14 1.79 -15.06
CA ILE A 47 -9.44 3.03 -14.73
C ILE A 47 -8.38 3.26 -15.82
N PRO A 48 -8.43 4.40 -16.53
CA PRO A 48 -7.41 4.74 -17.52
C PRO A 48 -6.03 4.85 -16.89
N ASP A 49 -4.99 4.45 -17.62
CA ASP A 49 -3.60 4.41 -17.14
C ASP A 49 -3.11 5.73 -16.54
N GLN A 50 -3.57 6.86 -17.09
CA GLN A 50 -3.27 8.21 -16.60
C GLN A 50 -3.74 8.48 -15.16
N PHE A 51 -4.81 7.81 -14.72
CA PHE A 51 -5.36 7.93 -13.36
C PHE A 51 -5.04 6.71 -12.49
N GLY A 52 -4.27 5.76 -13.04
CA GLY A 52 -3.87 4.55 -12.38
C GLY A 52 -2.83 4.77 -11.28
N LEU A 53 -2.90 3.94 -10.25
CA LEU A 53 -1.79 3.76 -9.29
C LEU A 53 -0.68 2.91 -9.93
N PHE A 54 -1.08 1.91 -10.71
CA PHE A 54 -0.17 1.06 -11.46
C PHE A 54 -0.18 1.45 -12.94
N LEU A 55 1.00 1.57 -13.52
CA LEU A 55 1.20 1.89 -14.94
C LEU A 55 1.83 0.69 -15.67
N PRO A 56 1.48 0.46 -16.95
CA PRO A 56 2.25 -0.44 -17.78
C PRO A 56 3.66 0.13 -17.96
N GLY A 57 4.69 -0.72 -17.89
CA GLY A 57 6.07 -0.23 -17.95
C GLY A 57 7.11 -1.27 -17.59
N PRO A 58 8.39 -0.86 -17.47
CA PRO A 58 9.47 -1.77 -17.16
C PRO A 58 9.27 -2.44 -15.79
N PRO A 59 9.71 -3.69 -15.60
CA PRO A 59 9.60 -4.43 -14.34
C PRO A 59 10.02 -3.64 -13.09
N ARG A 60 11.06 -2.80 -13.22
CA ARG A 60 11.57 -1.98 -12.12
C ARG A 60 10.57 -0.90 -11.67
N ARG A 61 9.86 -0.28 -12.61
CA ARG A 61 8.76 0.66 -12.30
C ARG A 61 7.65 -0.04 -11.53
N GLN A 62 7.24 -1.21 -12.00
CA GLN A 62 6.17 -1.99 -11.37
C GLN A 62 6.54 -2.40 -9.94
N VAL A 63 7.78 -2.82 -9.71
CA VAL A 63 8.27 -3.13 -8.36
C VAL A 63 8.29 -1.88 -7.48
N HIS A 64 8.78 -0.75 -7.98
CA HIS A 64 8.78 0.52 -7.25
C HIS A 64 7.38 0.95 -6.83
N GLN A 65 6.42 0.94 -7.76
CA GLN A 65 5.01 1.25 -7.51
C GLN A 65 4.39 0.29 -6.48
N SER A 66 4.71 -1.00 -6.57
CA SER A 66 4.23 -2.00 -5.63
C SER A 66 4.78 -1.82 -4.22
N VAL A 67 6.05 -1.44 -4.06
CA VAL A 67 6.61 -1.11 -2.74
C VAL A 67 5.90 0.09 -2.15
N TRP A 68 5.78 1.16 -2.93
CA TRP A 68 5.10 2.36 -2.46
C TRP A 68 3.64 2.08 -2.06
N PHE A 69 2.90 1.37 -2.91
CA PHE A 69 1.54 0.93 -2.61
C PHE A 69 1.47 0.05 -1.35
N THR A 70 2.42 -0.87 -1.18
CA THR A 70 2.50 -1.72 0.03
C THR A 70 2.72 -0.89 1.28
N CYS A 71 3.67 0.06 1.25
CA CYS A 71 3.90 1.00 2.35
C CYS A 71 2.63 1.79 2.68
N GLN A 72 1.92 2.26 1.66
CA GLN A 72 0.69 3.01 1.85
C GLN A 72 -0.42 2.17 2.50
N VAL A 73 -0.62 0.92 2.06
CA VAL A 73 -1.58 -0.01 2.66
C VAL A 73 -1.23 -0.30 4.12
N VAL A 74 0.05 -0.50 4.44
CA VAL A 74 0.50 -0.72 5.83
C VAL A 74 0.24 0.51 6.70
N MET A 75 0.59 1.71 6.21
CA MET A 75 0.33 2.95 6.92
C MET A 75 -1.17 3.19 7.14
N PHE A 76 -2.01 2.88 6.15
CA PHE A 76 -3.46 2.97 6.31
C PHE A 76 -3.98 2.02 7.38
N GLY A 77 -3.54 0.76 7.37
CA GLY A 77 -3.92 -0.22 8.38
C GLY A 77 -3.54 0.26 9.78
N PHE A 78 -2.35 0.85 9.94
CA PHE A 78 -1.91 1.42 11.21
C PHE A 78 -2.77 2.62 11.65
N LEU A 79 -3.08 3.54 10.72
CA LEU A 79 -3.95 4.70 10.98
C LEU A 79 -5.37 4.29 11.39
N LEU A 80 -5.97 3.31 10.70
CA LEU A 80 -7.30 2.80 11.06
C LEU A 80 -7.30 2.11 12.42
N CYS A 81 -6.26 1.32 12.71
CA CYS A 81 -6.14 0.64 13.99
C CYS A 81 -6.01 1.64 15.14
N THR A 82 -5.15 2.66 14.99
CA THR A 82 -4.99 3.71 16.00
C THR A 82 -6.26 4.55 16.18
N ALA A 83 -6.94 4.92 15.09
CA ALA A 83 -8.23 5.62 15.16
C ALA A 83 -9.30 4.80 15.90
N PHE A 84 -9.37 3.49 15.62
CA PHE A 84 -10.30 2.59 16.31
C PHE A 84 -10.00 2.46 17.81
N LEU A 85 -8.73 2.30 18.18
CA LEU A 85 -8.31 2.22 19.58
C LEU A 85 -8.59 3.52 20.34
N LEU A 86 -8.32 4.68 19.72
CA LEU A 86 -8.64 5.98 20.30
C LEU A 86 -10.14 6.16 20.48
N TRP A 87 -10.94 5.78 19.49
CA TRP A 87 -12.40 5.82 19.61
C TRP A 87 -12.88 4.93 20.76
N ALA A 88 -12.39 3.69 20.85
CA ALA A 88 -12.75 2.77 21.93
C ALA A 88 -12.37 3.32 23.31
N ALA A 89 -11.20 3.95 23.43
CA ALA A 89 -10.76 4.61 24.67
C ALA A 89 -11.70 5.77 25.06
N VAL A 90 -12.08 6.63 24.10
CA VAL A 90 -13.03 7.73 24.34
C VAL A 90 -14.39 7.19 24.79
N VAL A 91 -14.91 6.16 24.11
CA VAL A 91 -16.17 5.52 24.49
C VAL A 91 -16.11 4.99 25.92
N LEU A 92 -15.03 4.29 26.27
CA LEU A 92 -14.83 3.76 27.62
C LEU A 92 -14.79 4.88 28.67
N SER A 93 -14.03 5.95 28.42
CA SER A 93 -13.97 7.11 29.32
C SER A 93 -15.33 7.79 29.48
N CYS A 94 -16.09 7.99 28.41
CA CYS A 94 -17.44 8.57 28.50
C CYS A 94 -18.39 7.67 29.29
N ARG A 95 -18.31 6.34 29.13
CA ARG A 95 -19.13 5.40 29.89
C ARG A 95 -18.79 5.39 31.38
N LEU A 96 -17.51 5.52 31.73
CA LEU A 96 -17.06 5.61 33.13
C LEU A 96 -17.54 6.91 33.80
N GLU A 97 -17.63 8.01 33.05
CA GLU A 97 -18.12 9.30 33.53
C GLU A 97 -19.64 9.48 33.39
N GLU A 98 -20.38 8.43 33.00
CA GLU A 98 -21.83 8.48 32.70
C GLU A 98 -22.22 9.55 31.66
N ARG A 99 -21.28 9.96 30.80
CA ARG A 99 -21.49 10.96 29.76
C ARG A 99 -22.07 10.33 28.49
N PRO A 100 -22.87 11.08 27.71
CA PRO A 100 -23.32 10.63 26.40
C PRO A 100 -22.11 10.37 25.49
N VAL A 101 -22.12 9.21 24.81
CA VAL A 101 -21.04 8.81 23.91
C VAL A 101 -21.10 9.67 22.65
N PRO A 102 -20.01 10.39 22.28
CA PRO A 102 -20.02 11.19 21.08
C PRO A 102 -19.89 10.32 19.82
N THR A 103 -20.65 10.63 18.78
CA THR A 103 -20.62 9.91 17.49
C THR A 103 -19.41 10.36 16.64
N LEU A 104 -18.21 9.95 17.04
CA LEU A 104 -16.94 10.36 16.40
C LEU A 104 -16.40 9.39 15.34
N LEU A 105 -16.98 8.20 15.21
CA LEU A 105 -16.48 7.16 14.30
C LEU A 105 -16.48 7.61 12.84
N GLY A 106 -17.58 8.21 12.38
CA GLY A 106 -17.71 8.71 11.00
C GLY A 106 -16.66 9.76 10.64
N PRO A 107 -16.52 10.85 11.41
CA PRO A 107 -15.48 11.86 11.20
C PRO A 107 -14.05 11.30 11.23
N MET A 108 -13.75 10.36 12.12
CA MET A 108 -12.43 9.71 12.22
C MET A 108 -12.10 8.88 10.98
N VAL A 109 -13.07 8.12 10.47
CA VAL A 109 -12.91 7.36 9.22
C VAL A 109 -12.73 8.31 8.04
N ALA A 110 -13.54 9.37 7.95
CA ALA A 110 -13.43 10.36 6.89
C ALA A 110 -12.06 11.04 6.88
N LEU A 111 -11.54 11.45 8.05
CA LEU A 111 -10.22 12.05 8.17
C LEU A 111 -9.10 11.09 7.74
N SER A 112 -9.22 9.82 8.09
CA SER A 112 -8.25 8.78 7.69
C SER A 112 -8.21 8.63 6.16
N VAL A 113 -9.38 8.58 5.52
CA VAL A 113 -9.49 8.49 4.05
C VAL A 113 -8.89 9.73 3.39
N VAL A 114 -9.20 10.94 3.88
CA VAL A 114 -8.66 12.20 3.34
C VAL A 114 -7.14 12.26 3.47
N THR A 115 -6.60 11.83 4.61
CA THR A 115 -5.15 11.79 4.84
C THR A 115 -4.46 10.90 3.81
N ILE A 116 -5.07 9.77 3.47
CA ILE A 116 -4.49 8.82 2.51
C ILE A 116 -4.60 9.29 1.09
N ALA A 117 -5.76 9.82 0.71
CA ALA A 117 -5.92 10.46 -0.60
C ALA A 117 -4.87 11.55 -0.79
N SER A 118 -4.61 12.35 0.25
CA SER A 118 -3.57 13.39 0.25
C SER A 118 -2.16 12.80 0.11
N LEU A 119 -1.86 11.69 0.78
CA LEU A 119 -0.57 11.00 0.69
C LEU A 119 -0.35 10.26 -0.63
N SER A 120 -1.41 9.95 -1.39
CA SER A 120 -1.30 9.43 -2.77
C SER A 120 -1.01 10.52 -3.80
N VAL A 121 -1.32 11.79 -3.52
CA VAL A 121 -1.11 12.89 -4.49
C VAL A 121 0.33 12.97 -4.99
N PRO A 122 1.38 12.88 -4.14
CA PRO A 122 2.77 12.90 -4.59
C PRO A 122 3.12 11.81 -5.61
N GLU A 123 2.47 10.64 -5.58
CA GLU A 123 2.75 9.56 -6.54
C GLU A 123 2.40 9.97 -7.96
N PHE A 124 1.35 10.76 -8.15
CA PHE A 124 0.95 11.22 -9.48
C PHE A 124 1.98 12.18 -10.08
N PHE A 125 2.77 12.85 -9.23
CA PHE A 125 3.84 13.76 -9.63
C PHE A 125 5.23 13.13 -9.54
N ASP A 126 5.34 11.84 -9.25
CA ASP A 126 6.62 11.16 -9.11
C ASP A 126 7.38 11.17 -10.46
N PRO A 127 8.61 11.73 -10.53
CA PRO A 127 9.44 11.72 -11.73
C PRO A 127 9.64 10.32 -12.31
N HIS A 128 9.61 9.28 -11.49
CA HIS A 128 9.74 7.88 -11.92
C HIS A 128 8.60 7.41 -12.84
N ARG A 129 7.46 8.14 -12.89
CA ARG A 129 6.36 7.87 -13.82
C ARG A 129 6.61 8.41 -15.23
N ALA A 130 7.57 9.31 -15.43
CA ALA A 130 7.86 9.87 -16.75
C ALA A 130 8.22 8.75 -17.76
N PRO A 131 7.65 8.75 -18.98
CA PRO A 131 7.84 7.64 -19.93
C PRO A 131 9.30 7.44 -20.34
N ASP A 132 10.09 8.51 -20.29
CA ASP A 132 11.52 8.59 -20.59
C ASP A 132 12.43 8.45 -19.36
N TYR A 133 11.86 8.15 -18.18
CA TYR A 133 12.66 7.97 -16.97
C TYR A 133 13.66 6.82 -17.11
N ASP A 134 14.95 7.13 -17.10
CA ASP A 134 16.00 6.11 -17.08
C ASP A 134 16.10 5.51 -15.68
N TRP A 135 15.59 4.29 -15.58
CA TRP A 135 15.64 3.53 -14.34
C TRP A 135 17.06 3.05 -14.00
N GLY A 136 17.98 3.04 -14.96
CA GLY A 136 19.32 2.45 -14.83
C GLY A 136 19.30 0.93 -14.61
N ASP A 137 20.47 0.30 -14.63
CA ASP A 137 20.60 -1.13 -14.29
C ASP A 137 20.40 -1.33 -12.79
N TRP A 138 19.72 -2.41 -12.40
CA TRP A 138 19.47 -2.76 -10.99
C TRP A 138 20.47 -3.78 -10.46
N LYS A 139 21.32 -4.32 -11.33
CA LYS A 139 22.38 -5.24 -10.95
C LYS A 139 23.50 -4.46 -10.28
N VAL A 140 23.93 -4.92 -9.11
CA VAL A 140 25.21 -4.47 -8.54
C VAL A 140 26.31 -4.89 -9.53
N ARG A 141 27.00 -3.92 -10.14
CA ARG A 141 28.21 -4.19 -10.91
C ARG A 141 29.21 -4.81 -9.94
N LYS A 142 29.61 -6.07 -10.19
CA LYS A 142 30.79 -6.63 -9.55
C LYS A 142 31.97 -5.91 -10.17
N GLU A 143 32.60 -5.03 -9.40
CA GLU A 143 33.96 -4.57 -9.68
C GLU A 143 34.95 -5.75 -9.57
#